data_AF-A0A3C1CC34-F1
#
_entry.id   AF-A0A3C1CC34-F1
#
_cell.length_a   1.000
_cell.length_b   1.000
_cell.length_c   1.000
_cell.angle_alpha   90.00
_cell.angle_beta   90.00
_cell.angle_gamma   90.00
#
_symmetry.space_group_name_H-M   'P 1'
#
loop_
_entity.id
_entity.type
_entity.pdbx_description
1 polymer ?
#
loop_
_entity_poly.entity_id
_entity_poly.type
_entity_poly.pdbx_seq_one_letter_code
_entity_poly.pdbx_strand_id
1 'polypeptide(L)'
;MWEPSIKGFKAWLQLEKSLSDNSVQAYIRDVELLVRFLTISKEPKSPAAVEPADLRVFLKWIHELGFSAGSQARILSGIKSFYRYCILEQISQTDPTTLLEAPKRKRTLPDTLSF
;
A
#
# COMPACT_ATOMS: atom_id res chain seq x y z
N MET A 1 15.04 6.92 -7.02
CA MET A 1 14.84 5.45 -7.10
C MET A 1 13.36 5.07 -7.27
N TRP A 2 12.44 5.68 -6.52
CA TRP A 2 11.00 5.37 -6.60
C TRP A 2 10.22 6.16 -7.67
N GLU A 3 10.66 7.37 -7.99
CA GLU A 3 9.94 8.30 -8.87
C GLU A 3 9.61 7.73 -10.26
N PRO A 4 10.52 7.03 -10.97
CA PRO A 4 10.18 6.42 -12.26
C PRO A 4 9.06 5.37 -12.13
N SER A 5 9.12 4.53 -11.09
CA SER A 5 8.11 3.49 -10.83
C SER A 5 6.76 4.09 -10.46
N ILE A 6 6.73 5.17 -9.67
CA ILE A 6 5.48 5.88 -9.32
C ILE A 6 4.88 6.56 -10.55
N LYS A 7 5.71 7.18 -11.39
CA LYS A 7 5.25 7.82 -12.64
C LYS A 7 4.65 6.80 -13.61
N GLY A 8 5.31 5.66 -13.78
CA GLY A 8 4.79 4.57 -14.62
C GLY A 8 3.53 3.94 -14.01
N PHE A 9 3.47 3.75 -12.69
CA PHE A 9 2.27 3.27 -12.00
C PHE A 9 1.08 4.22 -12.20
N LYS A 10 1.31 5.54 -12.12
CA LYS A 10 0.28 6.55 -12.42
C LYS A 10 -0.27 6.37 -13.83
N ALA A 11 0.62 6.26 -14.82
CA ALA A 11 0.23 6.06 -16.22
C ALA A 11 -0.55 4.76 -16.40
N TRP A 12 -0.10 3.66 -15.78
CA TRP A 12 -0.80 2.37 -15.80
C TRP A 12 -2.21 2.47 -15.18
N LEU A 13 -2.37 3.15 -14.05
CA LEU A 13 -3.69 3.36 -13.44
C LEU A 13 -4.64 4.19 -14.34
N GLN A 14 -4.11 5.16 -15.06
CA GLN A 14 -4.91 6.01 -15.94
C GLN A 14 -5.27 5.32 -17.26
N LEU A 15 -4.30 4.66 -17.89
CA LEU A 15 -4.44 4.13 -19.25
C LEU A 15 -4.98 2.69 -19.25
N GLU A 16 -4.42 1.81 -18.42
CA GLU A 16 -4.77 0.39 -18.40
C GLU A 16 -5.96 0.09 -17.48
N LYS A 17 -6.09 0.86 -16.40
CA LYS A 17 -7.17 0.69 -15.41
C LYS A 17 -8.32 1.69 -15.56
N SER A 18 -8.18 2.69 -16.44
CA SER A 18 -9.18 3.74 -16.71
C SER A 18 -9.72 4.40 -15.44
N LEU A 19 -8.86 4.57 -14.42
CA LEU A 19 -9.28 5.15 -13.15
C LEU A 19 -9.38 6.66 -13.24
N SER A 20 -10.37 7.22 -12.55
CA SER A 20 -10.49 8.68 -12.40
C SER A 20 -9.27 9.26 -11.67
N ASP A 21 -8.95 10.53 -11.94
CA ASP A 21 -7.80 11.19 -11.32
C ASP A 21 -7.85 11.14 -9.79
N ASN A 22 -9.02 11.30 -9.18
CA ASN A 22 -9.19 11.19 -7.72
C ASN A 22 -8.79 9.80 -7.20
N SER A 23 -9.15 8.76 -7.95
CA SER A 23 -8.79 7.38 -7.62
C SER A 23 -7.28 7.21 -7.78
N VAL A 24 -6.71 7.62 -8.92
CA VAL A 24 -5.26 7.57 -9.18
C VAL A 24 -4.47 8.24 -8.06
N GLN A 25 -4.86 9.46 -7.67
CA GLN A 25 -4.21 10.18 -6.58
C GLN A 25 -4.31 9.45 -5.24
N ALA A 26 -5.41 8.74 -4.97
CA ALA A 26 -5.52 7.92 -3.76
C ALA A 26 -4.50 6.76 -3.76
N TYR A 27 -4.32 6.06 -4.88
CA TYR A 27 -3.32 5.00 -5.00
C TYR A 27 -1.89 5.55 -4.89
N ILE A 28 -1.60 6.68 -5.54
CA ILE A 28 -0.27 7.31 -5.49
C ILE A 28 0.10 7.71 -4.06
N ARG A 29 -0.83 8.32 -3.31
CA ARG A 29 -0.61 8.67 -1.89
C ARG A 29 -0.26 7.47 -1.02
N ASP A 30 -0.76 6.27 -1.34
CA ASP A 30 -0.47 5.06 -0.56
C ASP A 30 0.96 4.61 -0.75
N VAL A 31 1.40 4.61 -2.00
CA VAL A 31 2.77 4.26 -2.36
C VAL A 31 3.72 5.30 -1.78
N GLU A 32 3.41 6.59 -1.89
CA GLU A 32 4.21 7.66 -1.28
C GLU A 32 4.32 7.53 0.23
N LEU A 33 3.26 7.09 0.92
CA LEU A 33 3.31 6.84 2.36
C LEU A 33 4.29 5.72 2.71
N LEU A 34 4.31 4.64 1.93
CA LEU A 34 5.31 3.57 2.05
C LEU A 34 6.72 4.10 1.79
N VAL A 35 6.92 4.90 0.72
CA VAL A 35 8.24 5.49 0.41
C VAL A 35 8.73 6.35 1.57
N ARG A 36 7.87 7.21 2.13
CA ARG A 36 8.21 8.03 3.30
C ARG A 36 8.67 7.18 4.48
N PHE A 37 7.93 6.11 4.78
CA PHE A 37 8.33 5.17 5.83
C PHE A 37 9.71 4.54 5.57
N LEU A 38 9.96 4.06 4.35
CA LEU A 38 11.24 3.44 3.99
C LEU A 38 12.41 4.44 4.04
N THR A 39 12.17 5.71 3.72
CA THR A 39 13.20 6.76 3.81
C THR A 39 13.56 7.18 5.22
N ILE A 40 12.74 6.86 6.23
CA ILE A 40 13.09 7.10 7.64
C ILE A 40 14.19 6.12 8.10
N SER A 41 14.32 4.98 7.45
CA SER A 41 15.38 4.01 7.75
C SER A 41 16.75 4.45 7.21
N LYS A 42 17.84 4.00 7.85
CA LYS A 42 19.23 4.38 7.46
C LYS A 42 19.66 3.85 6.09
N GLU A 43 18.89 2.92 5.50
CA GLU A 43 19.20 2.29 4.22
C GLU A 43 18.04 2.48 3.23
N PRO A 44 18.17 3.39 2.25
CA PRO A 44 17.12 3.60 1.26
C PRO A 44 16.98 2.37 0.35
N LYS A 45 15.83 1.71 0.41
CA LYS A 45 15.49 0.55 -0.43
C LYS A 45 14.88 0.97 -1.77
N SER A 46 15.19 0.21 -2.83
CA SER A 46 14.49 0.29 -4.11
C SER A 46 13.15 -0.46 -4.04
N PRO A 47 12.19 -0.23 -4.97
CA PRO A 47 10.99 -1.06 -5.06
C PRO A 47 11.29 -2.56 -5.14
N ALA A 48 12.36 -2.95 -5.85
CA ALA A 48 12.77 -4.34 -6.01
C ALA A 48 13.39 -4.96 -4.74
N ALA A 49 13.89 -4.13 -3.83
CA ALA A 49 14.57 -4.56 -2.60
C ALA A 49 13.63 -4.59 -1.37
N VAL A 50 12.35 -4.27 -1.55
CA VAL A 50 11.38 -4.34 -0.44
C VAL A 50 11.00 -5.77 -0.17
N GLU A 51 11.09 -6.13 1.11
CA GLU A 51 10.77 -7.47 1.59
C GLU A 51 9.43 -7.47 2.37
N PRO A 52 8.78 -8.65 2.50
CA PRO A 52 7.59 -8.77 3.34
C PRO A 52 7.78 -8.28 4.78
N ALA A 53 9.00 -8.36 5.32
CA ALA A 53 9.34 -7.86 6.65
C ALA A 53 9.18 -6.34 6.75
N ASP A 54 9.65 -5.60 5.75
CA ASP A 54 9.52 -4.13 5.71
C ASP A 54 8.05 -3.71 5.73
N LEU A 55 7.22 -4.41 4.96
CA LEU A 55 5.79 -4.12 4.87
C LEU A 55 5.04 -4.47 6.16
N ARG A 56 5.47 -5.49 6.91
CA ARG A 56 4.92 -5.76 8.25
C ARG A 56 5.24 -4.65 9.23
N VAL A 57 6.48 -4.13 9.21
CA VAL A 57 6.87 -3.00 10.07
C VAL A 57 6.12 -1.73 9.64
N PHE A 58 5.95 -1.51 8.34
CA PHE A 58 5.13 -0.40 7.81
C PHE A 58 3.68 -0.44 8.31
N LEU A 59 3.04 -1.62 8.26
CA LEU A 59 1.66 -1.78 8.76
C LEU A 59 1.55 -1.51 10.26
N LYS A 60 2.55 -1.93 11.04
CA LYS A 60 2.64 -1.60 12.46
C LYS A 60 2.81 -0.09 12.67
N TRP A 61 3.68 0.55 11.89
CA TRP A 61 3.93 1.99 11.98
C TRP A 61 2.67 2.83 11.70
N ILE A 62 1.92 2.55 10.62
CA ILE A 62 0.68 3.28 10.36
C ILE A 62 -0.40 2.99 11.41
N HIS A 63 -0.39 1.80 12.03
CA HIS A 63 -1.27 1.51 13.15
C HIS A 63 -0.95 2.37 14.38
N GLU A 64 0.34 2.51 14.72
CA GLU A 64 0.83 3.36 15.81
C GLU A 64 0.57 4.86 15.55
N LEU A 65 0.53 5.28 14.28
CA LEU A 65 0.08 6.62 13.87
C LEU A 65 -1.44 6.83 13.99
N GLY A 66 -2.22 5.84 14.42
CA GLY A 66 -3.65 5.96 14.66
C GLY A 66 -4.54 5.74 13.43
N PHE A 67 -4.00 5.18 12.33
CA PHE A 67 -4.83 4.86 11.16
C PHE A 67 -5.85 3.77 11.51
N SER A 68 -7.12 4.01 11.17
CA SER A 68 -8.19 3.04 11.36
C SER A 68 -7.94 1.74 10.57
N ALA A 69 -8.51 0.62 11.00
CA ALA A 69 -8.41 -0.65 10.26
C ALA A 69 -8.88 -0.54 8.80
N GLY A 70 -9.91 0.28 8.53
CA GLY A 70 -10.37 0.56 7.16
C GLY A 70 -9.33 1.33 6.34
N SER A 71 -8.69 2.34 6.94
CA SER A 71 -7.61 3.10 6.31
C SER A 71 -6.41 2.20 6.00
N GLN A 72 -6.00 1.36 6.95
CA GLN A 72 -4.89 0.41 6.78
C GLN A 72 -5.19 -0.60 5.66
N ALA A 73 -6.40 -1.17 5.62
CA ALA A 73 -6.81 -2.08 4.56
C ALA A 73 -6.76 -1.43 3.17
N ARG A 74 -7.22 -0.18 3.08
CA ARG A 74 -7.19 0.59 1.83
C ARG A 74 -5.76 0.94 1.40
N ILE A 75 -4.89 1.36 2.32
CA ILE A 75 -3.45 1.57 2.04
C ILE A 75 -2.81 0.28 1.51
N LEU A 76 -3.05 -0.85 2.20
CA LEU A 76 -2.49 -2.14 1.78
C LEU A 76 -2.99 -2.53 0.38
N SER A 77 -4.25 -2.25 0.05
CA SER A 77 -4.79 -2.46 -1.30
C SER A 77 -4.06 -1.60 -2.35
N GLY A 78 -3.72 -0.35 -2.02
CA GLY A 78 -2.93 0.52 -2.88
C GLY A 78 -1.53 -0.04 -3.14
N ILE A 79 -0.87 -0.51 -2.09
CA ILE A 79 0.47 -1.13 -2.16
C ILE A 79 0.44 -2.44 -2.95
N LYS A 80 -0.58 -3.29 -2.75
CA LYS A 80 -0.79 -4.51 -3.55
C LYS A 80 -0.94 -4.20 -5.05
N SER A 81 -1.71 -3.17 -5.38
CA SER A 81 -1.87 -2.71 -6.76
C SER A 81 -0.55 -2.22 -7.36
N PHE A 82 0.25 -1.48 -6.60
CA PHE A 82 1.58 -1.04 -7.02
C PHE A 82 2.53 -2.21 -7.28
N TYR A 83 2.61 -3.21 -6.39
CA TYR A 83 3.49 -4.35 -6.62
C TYR A 83 3.01 -5.27 -7.74
N ARG A 84 1.70 -5.34 -7.99
CA ARG A 84 1.18 -5.97 -9.21
C ARG A 84 1.70 -5.27 -10.47
N TYR A 85 1.66 -3.94 -10.51
CA TYR A 85 2.27 -3.16 -11.59
C TYR A 85 3.78 -3.42 -11.69
N CYS A 86 4.51 -3.42 -10.57
CA CYS A 86 5.95 -3.69 -10.59
C CYS A 86 6.32 -5.07 -11.14
N ILE A 87 5.49 -6.09 -10.90
CA ILE A 87 5.70 -7.42 -11.47
C ILE A 87 5.44 -7.42 -12.97
N LEU A 88 4.36 -6.76 -13.43
CA LEU A 88 4.04 -6.63 -14.85
C LEU A 88 5.15 -5.94 -15.65
N GLU A 89 5.71 -4.86 -15.08
CA GLU A 89 6.79 -4.07 -15.69
C GLU A 89 8.20 -4.61 -15.38
N GLN A 90 8.31 -5.80 -14.76
CA GLN A 90 9.59 -6.43 -14.38
C GLN A 90 10.49 -5.56 -13.48
N ILE A 91 9.89 -4.59 -12.76
CA ILE A 91 10.57 -3.74 -11.78
C ILE A 91 10.92 -4.55 -10.52
N SER A 92 10.06 -5.50 -10.15
CA SER A 92 10.31 -6.46 -9.06
C SER A 92 10.17 -7.88 -9.61
N GLN A 93 11.00 -8.80 -9.12
CA GLN A 93 10.91 -10.22 -9.48
C GLN A 93 9.87 -10.97 -8.63
N THR A 94 9.60 -10.47 -7.42
CA THR A 94 8.67 -11.09 -6.47
C THR A 94 7.71 -10.06 -5.91
N ASP A 95 6.49 -10.49 -5.58
CA ASP A 95 5.52 -9.63 -4.90
C ASP A 95 5.68 -9.76 -3.36
N PRO A 96 6.21 -8.72 -2.67
CA PRO A 96 6.42 -8.75 -1.23
C PRO A 96 5.10 -8.65 -0.44
N THR A 97 3.97 -8.40 -1.11
CA THR A 97 2.66 -8.22 -0.49
C THR A 97 1.86 -9.51 -0.34
N THR A 98 2.32 -10.60 -0.96
CA THR A 98 1.62 -11.89 -1.07
C THR A 98 1.11 -12.45 0.25
N LEU A 99 1.91 -12.40 1.31
CA LEU A 99 1.57 -12.94 2.63
C LEU A 99 0.96 -11.90 3.59
N LEU A 100 0.61 -10.71 3.10
CA LEU A 100 0.08 -9.65 3.95
C LEU A 100 -1.44 -9.66 3.98
N GLU A 101 -1.98 -9.76 5.19
CA GLU A 101 -3.39 -9.55 5.48
C GLU A 101 -3.62 -8.18 6.10
N ALA A 102 -4.70 -7.51 5.68
CA ALA A 102 -5.13 -6.29 6.33
C ALA A 102 -5.68 -6.61 7.73
N PRO A 103 -5.49 -5.71 8.73
CA PRO A 103 -6.12 -5.89 10.02
C PRO A 103 -7.64 -5.97 9.87
N LYS A 104 -8.24 -7.06 10.37
CA LYS A 104 -9.68 -7.24 10.33
C LYS A 104 -10.35 -6.18 11.19
N ARG A 105 -11.34 -5.49 10.64
CA ARG A 105 -12.21 -4.59 11.40
C ARG A 105 -12.92 -5.46 12.44
N LYS A 106 -12.68 -5.24 13.74
CA LYS A 106 -13.56 -5.83 14.76
C LYS A 106 -14.95 -5.27 14.50
N ARG A 107 -15.87 -6.13 14.06
CA ARG A 107 -17.30 -5.81 14.03
C ARG A 107 -17.72 -5.69 15.49
N THR A 108 -17.83 -4.47 16.01
CA THR A 108 -18.66 -4.25 17.18
C THR A 108 -20.09 -4.49 16.70
N LEU A 109 -20.67 -5.63 17.07
CA LEU A 109 -22.11 -5.79 16.95
C LEU A 109 -22.72 -4.67 17.79
N PRO A 110 -23.67 -3.87 17.24
CA PRO A 110 -24.42 -2.97 18.10
C PRO A 110 -25.09 -3.81 19.18
N ASP A 111 -24.95 -3.38 20.42
CA ASP A 111 -25.67 -3.95 21.55
C ASP A 111 -27.14 -3.58 21.34
N THR A 112 -27.89 -4.44 20.64
CA THR A 112 -29.33 -4.26 20.53
C THR A 112 -29.91 -4.54 21.91
N LEU A 113 -30.16 -3.48 22.67
CA LEU A 113 -31.10 -3.54 23.77
C LEU A 113 -32.45 -3.95 23.19
N SER A 114 -32.82 -5.20 23.48
CA SER A 114 -34.17 -5.72 23.28
C SER A 114 -35.11 -5.06 24.29
N PHE A 115 -36.26 -4.62 23.78
CA PHE A 115 -37.48 -4.10 24.41
C PHE A 115 -37.47 -2.65 24.93
#